data_AF-A0A532UR30-F1
#
_entry.id   AF-A0A532UR30-F1
#
_cell.length_a   1.000
_cell.length_b   1.000
_cell.length_c   1.000
_cell.angle_alpha   90.00
_cell.angle_beta   90.00
_cell.angle_gamma   90.00
#
_symmetry.space_group_name_H-M   'P 1'
#
loop_
_entity.id
_entity.type
_entity.pdbx_description
1 polymer ?
#
loop_
_entity_poly.entity_id
_entity_poly.type
_entity_poly.pdbx_seq_one_letter_code
_entity_poly.pdbx_strand_id
1 'polypeptide(L)'
;MAEAIIGLVGVAVGGIIGVASSIVQQSYAERRWKKETKLKYLRDERTRLAEQYQQVGVTWRKSAQESDFPDEVVSLIAISLPSEIAKAFNLAISELKSDRTKWATITGTFAKPMRESLEAIDEEIKELLS
;
A
#
# COMPACT_ATOMS: atom_id res chain seq x y z
N MET A 1 -0.97 -64.70 -13.92
CA MET A 1 0.23 -63.85 -14.10
C MET A 1 -0.09 -62.45 -14.62
N ALA A 2 -0.96 -62.28 -15.63
CA ALA A 2 -1.34 -60.96 -16.15
C ALA A 2 -1.98 -60.01 -15.10
N GLU A 3 -2.84 -60.53 -14.22
CA GLU A 3 -3.53 -59.74 -13.18
C GLU A 3 -2.57 -59.10 -12.15
N ALA A 4 -1.50 -59.80 -11.78
CA ALA A 4 -0.49 -59.30 -10.85
C ALA A 4 0.33 -58.14 -11.46
N ILE A 5 0.58 -58.19 -12.78
CA ILE A 5 1.29 -57.13 -13.51
C ILE A 5 0.41 -55.89 -13.63
N ILE A 6 -0.89 -56.06 -13.91
CA ILE A 6 -1.86 -54.95 -13.98
C ILE A 6 -1.98 -54.24 -12.61
N GLY A 7 -2.02 -55.00 -11.51
CA GLY A 7 -2.05 -54.45 -10.15
C GLY A 7 -0.80 -53.62 -9.81
N LEU A 8 0.39 -54.11 -10.18
CA LEU A 8 1.66 -53.40 -9.95
C LEU A 8 1.76 -52.11 -10.78
N VAL A 9 1.31 -52.13 -12.04
CA VAL A 9 1.25 -50.93 -12.88
C VAL A 9 0.27 -49.91 -12.32
N GLY A 10 -0.89 -50.35 -11.81
CA GLY A 10 -1.87 -49.46 -11.17
C GLY A 10 -1.33 -48.75 -9.93
N VAL A 11 -0.62 -49.46 -9.05
CA VAL A 11 0.03 -48.87 -7.85
C VAL A 11 1.14 -47.90 -8.24
N ALA A 12 1.96 -48.25 -9.24
CA ALA A 12 3.03 -47.38 -9.72
C ALA A 12 2.48 -46.06 -10.30
N VAL A 13 1.43 -46.15 -11.14
CA VAL A 13 0.77 -44.97 -11.73
C VAL A 13 0.07 -44.13 -10.66
N GLY A 14 -0.64 -44.77 -9.71
CA GLY A 14 -1.29 -44.08 -8.60
C GLY A 14 -0.31 -43.36 -7.68
N GLY A 15 0.84 -43.97 -7.38
CA GLY A 15 1.91 -43.36 -6.59
C GLY A 15 2.52 -42.13 -7.29
N ILE A 16 2.78 -42.22 -8.59
CA ILE A 16 3.33 -41.11 -9.38
C ILE A 16 2.34 -39.92 -9.43
N ILE A 17 1.05 -40.19 -9.66
CA ILE A 17 0.00 -39.15 -9.70
C ILE A 17 -0.16 -38.51 -8.31
N GLY A 18 -0.11 -39.30 -7.23
CA GLY A 18 -0.19 -38.80 -5.85
C GLY A 18 0.94 -37.83 -5.52
N VAL A 19 2.19 -38.19 -5.85
CA VAL A 19 3.35 -37.31 -5.61
C VAL A 19 3.30 -36.07 -6.48
N ALA A 20 2.99 -36.21 -7.78
CA ALA A 20 2.90 -35.08 -8.69
C ALA A 20 1.80 -34.08 -8.29
N SER A 21 0.63 -34.59 -7.90
CA SER A 21 -0.48 -33.73 -7.44
C SER A 21 -0.16 -33.00 -6.14
N SER A 22 0.53 -33.64 -5.19
CA SER A 22 0.98 -33.01 -3.94
C SER A 22 1.96 -31.85 -4.19
N ILE A 23 2.94 -32.04 -5.07
CA ILE A 23 3.92 -31.00 -5.44
C ILE A 23 3.22 -29.82 -6.12
N VAL A 24 2.29 -30.10 -7.05
CA VAL A 24 1.52 -29.07 -7.73
C VAL A 24 0.66 -28.29 -6.72
N GLN A 25 -0.08 -28.98 -5.85
CA GLN A 25 -0.90 -28.34 -4.83
C GLN A 25 -0.07 -27.46 -3.89
N GLN A 26 1.09 -27.93 -3.44
CA GLN A 26 1.97 -27.16 -2.57
C GLN A 26 2.47 -25.89 -3.26
N SER A 27 2.86 -25.99 -4.54
CA SER A 27 3.32 -24.84 -5.33
C SER A 27 2.20 -23.81 -5.54
N TYR A 28 0.97 -24.26 -5.79
CA TYR A 28 -0.20 -23.37 -5.89
C TYR A 28 -0.51 -22.69 -4.56
N ALA A 29 -0.47 -23.43 -3.46
CA ALA A 29 -0.70 -22.91 -2.12
C ALA A 29 0.32 -21.82 -1.75
N GLU A 30 1.60 -22.04 -2.03
CA GLU A 30 2.65 -21.07 -1.74
C GLU A 30 2.51 -19.79 -2.57
N ARG A 31 2.22 -19.92 -3.87
CA ARG A 31 1.96 -18.76 -4.76
C ARG A 31 0.75 -17.97 -4.30
N ARG A 32 -0.33 -18.67 -3.92
CA ARG A 32 -1.55 -18.05 -3.40
C ARG A 32 -1.27 -17.33 -2.08
N TRP A 33 -0.56 -17.97 -1.15
CA TRP A 33 -0.21 -17.37 0.13
C TRP A 33 0.66 -16.11 -0.02
N LYS A 34 1.65 -16.15 -0.92
CA LYS A 34 2.48 -14.97 -1.26
C LYS A 34 1.63 -13.82 -1.81
N LYS A 35 0.71 -14.11 -2.74
CA LYS A 35 -0.23 -13.11 -3.27
C LYS A 35 -1.15 -12.55 -2.19
N GLU A 36 -1.77 -13.40 -1.37
CA GLU A 36 -2.69 -12.99 -0.30
C GLU A 36 -1.98 -12.15 0.77
N THR A 37 -0.75 -12.52 1.13
CA THR A 37 0.07 -11.78 2.10
C THR A 37 0.45 -10.41 1.56
N LYS A 38 0.87 -10.33 0.30
CA LYS A 38 1.18 -9.04 -0.35
C LYS A 38 -0.07 -8.16 -0.46
N LEU A 39 -1.19 -8.73 -0.86
CA LEU A 39 -2.47 -8.02 -0.94
C LEU A 39 -2.91 -7.47 0.41
N LYS A 40 -2.78 -8.28 1.48
CA LYS A 40 -3.08 -7.85 2.84
C LYS A 40 -2.18 -6.68 3.26
N TYR A 41 -0.87 -6.80 3.05
CA TYR A 41 0.09 -5.75 3.35
C TYR A 41 -0.27 -4.43 2.65
N LEU A 42 -0.56 -4.46 1.35
CA LEU A 42 -0.92 -3.26 0.59
C LEU A 42 -2.23 -2.63 1.08
N ARG A 43 -3.23 -3.43 1.44
CA ARG A 43 -4.50 -2.92 2.01
C ARG A 43 -4.29 -2.27 3.36
N ASP A 44 -3.50 -2.91 4.22
CA ASP A 44 -3.17 -2.38 5.55
C ASP A 44 -2.39 -1.06 5.39
N GLU A 45 -1.41 -1.02 4.48
CA GLU A 45 -0.60 0.17 4.20
C GLU A 45 -1.44 1.32 3.62
N ARG A 46 -2.31 1.03 2.66
CA ARG A 46 -3.25 2.00 2.08
C ARG A 46 -4.17 2.60 3.15
N THR A 47 -4.66 1.76 4.05
CA THR A 47 -5.52 2.20 5.17
C THR A 47 -4.74 3.09 6.13
N ARG A 48 -3.54 2.64 6.53
CA ARG A 48 -2.64 3.38 7.41
C ARG A 48 -2.31 4.78 6.86
N LEU A 49 -1.92 4.86 5.58
CA LEU A 49 -1.62 6.13 4.93
C LEU A 49 -2.84 7.03 4.77
N ALA A 50 -4.01 6.47 4.44
CA ALA A 50 -5.24 7.24 4.32
C ALA A 50 -5.65 7.88 5.67
N GLU A 51 -5.59 7.13 6.77
CA GLU A 51 -5.84 7.64 8.11
C GLU A 51 -4.85 8.74 8.48
N GLN A 52 -3.58 8.52 8.18
CA GLN A 52 -2.51 9.49 8.43
C GLN A 52 -2.72 10.79 7.64
N TYR A 53 -3.02 10.71 6.35
CA TYR A 53 -3.27 11.88 5.51
C TYR A 53 -4.55 12.61 5.92
N GLN A 54 -5.57 11.88 6.37
CA GLN A 54 -6.78 12.48 6.92
C GLN A 54 -6.46 13.30 8.19
N GLN A 55 -5.70 12.73 9.14
CA GLN A 55 -5.29 13.43 10.35
C GLN A 55 -4.45 14.68 10.01
N VAL A 56 -3.48 14.55 9.11
CA VAL A 56 -2.66 15.68 8.66
C VAL A 56 -3.53 16.75 8.01
N GLY A 57 -4.48 16.39 7.16
CA GLY A 57 -5.40 17.31 6.51
C GLY A 57 -6.31 18.07 7.50
N VAL A 58 -6.76 17.40 8.57
CA VAL A 58 -7.53 18.04 9.65
C VAL A 58 -6.67 19.05 10.42
N THR A 59 -5.49 18.62 10.89
CA THR A 59 -4.56 19.50 11.61
C THR A 59 -4.15 20.69 10.77
N TRP A 60 -3.82 20.44 9.50
CA TRP A 60 -3.48 21.47 8.53
C TRP A 60 -4.57 22.52 8.36
N ARG A 61 -5.82 22.07 8.16
CA ARG A 61 -6.97 22.98 7.99
C ARG A 61 -7.23 23.79 9.25
N LYS A 62 -7.04 23.20 10.44
CA LYS A 62 -7.19 23.88 11.72
C LYS A 62 -6.12 24.96 11.91
N SER A 63 -4.84 24.63 11.71
CA SER A 63 -3.73 25.58 11.79
C SER A 63 -3.86 26.72 10.77
N ALA A 64 -4.41 26.43 9.59
CA ALA A 64 -4.74 27.45 8.59
C ALA A 64 -5.73 28.51 9.10
N GLN A 65 -6.78 28.06 9.80
CA GLN A 65 -7.84 28.92 10.32
C GLN A 65 -7.34 29.76 11.49
N GLU A 66 -6.51 29.16 12.35
CA GLU A 66 -5.93 29.82 13.53
C GLU A 66 -4.81 30.80 13.18
N SER A 67 -4.45 30.91 11.89
CA SER A 67 -3.48 31.87 11.38
C SER A 67 -2.09 31.76 12.00
N ASP A 68 -1.79 30.62 12.61
CA ASP A 68 -0.46 30.33 13.10
C ASP A 68 -0.15 28.88 12.75
N PHE A 69 1.01 28.66 12.15
CA PHE A 69 1.58 27.33 11.96
C PHE A 69 2.77 27.25 12.91
N PRO A 70 2.54 26.86 14.19
CA PRO A 70 3.64 26.69 15.13
C PRO A 70 4.66 25.74 14.53
N ASP A 71 5.93 26.08 14.66
CA ASP A 71 7.01 25.26 14.09
C ASP A 71 7.01 23.84 14.69
N GLU A 72 6.48 23.64 15.90
CA GLU A 72 6.28 22.30 16.46
C GLU A 72 5.25 21.49 15.66
N VAL A 73 4.13 22.09 15.25
CA VAL A 73 3.08 21.42 14.47
C VAL A 73 3.58 21.08 13.07
N VAL A 74 4.29 22.02 12.44
CA VAL A 74 4.94 21.81 11.13
C VAL A 74 5.92 20.65 11.22
N SER A 75 6.78 20.62 12.24
CA SER A 75 7.77 19.56 12.44
C SER A 75 7.11 18.20 12.68
N LEU A 76 6.06 18.16 13.51
CA LEU A 76 5.31 16.93 13.81
C LEU A 76 4.68 16.34 12.55
N ILE A 77 4.05 17.19 11.72
CA ILE A 77 3.47 16.75 10.46
C ILE A 77 4.57 16.27 9.51
N ALA A 78 5.67 17.03 9.35
CA ALA A 78 6.76 16.69 8.45
C ALA A 78 7.42 15.34 8.79
N ILE A 79 7.58 15.01 10.07
CA ILE A 79 8.15 13.72 10.52
C ILE A 79 7.18 12.56 10.29
N SER A 80 5.87 12.82 10.37
CA SER A 80 4.87 11.79 10.15
C SER A 80 4.82 11.37 8.67
N LEU A 81 5.07 12.29 7.75
CA LEU A 81 4.89 12.04 6.32
C LEU A 81 6.05 11.26 5.69
N PRO A 82 5.79 10.46 4.63
CA PRO A 82 6.83 9.96 3.75
C PRO A 82 7.70 11.11 3.24
N SER A 83 9.00 10.84 3.06
CA SER A 83 10.02 11.86 2.76
C SER A 83 9.71 12.72 1.53
N GLU A 84 9.09 12.15 0.50
CA GLU A 84 8.67 12.87 -0.71
C GLU A 84 7.53 13.86 -0.43
N ILE A 85 6.59 13.46 0.41
CA ILE A 85 5.42 14.28 0.79
C ILE A 85 5.84 15.34 1.81
N ALA A 86 6.76 15.01 2.72
CA ALA A 86 7.33 15.97 3.68
C ALA A 86 8.05 17.13 3.00
N LYS A 87 8.73 16.88 1.87
CA LYS A 87 9.34 17.95 1.05
C LYS A 87 8.29 18.88 0.46
N ALA A 88 7.24 18.32 -0.14
CA ALA A 88 6.13 19.10 -0.69
C ALA A 88 5.40 19.91 0.39
N PHE A 89 5.25 19.34 1.59
CA PHE A 89 4.69 19.99 2.76
C PHE A 89 5.51 21.20 3.22
N ASN A 90 6.83 21.04 3.38
CA ASN A 90 7.70 22.12 3.83
C ASN A 90 7.73 23.28 2.83
N LEU A 91 7.72 22.97 1.52
CA LEU A 91 7.59 23.97 0.47
C LEU A 91 6.26 24.72 0.59
N ALA A 92 5.15 23.99 0.77
CA ALA A 92 3.83 24.56 0.95
C ALA A 92 3.75 25.49 2.17
N ILE A 93 4.33 25.11 3.31
CA ILE A 93 4.40 25.98 4.50
C ILE A 93 5.21 27.25 4.23
N SER A 94 6.37 27.14 3.58
CA SER A 94 7.22 28.29 3.28
C SER A 94 6.50 29.31 2.37
N GLU A 95 5.79 28.82 1.36
CA GLU A 95 5.02 29.67 0.46
C GLU A 95 3.81 30.29 1.17
N LEU A 96 3.14 29.55 2.07
CA LEU A 96 2.01 30.04 2.85
C LEU A 96 2.38 31.10 3.88
N LYS A 97 3.55 30.97 4.51
CA LYS A 97 4.12 32.00 5.38
C LYS A 97 4.41 33.29 4.60
N SER A 98 4.65 33.20 3.29
CA SER A 98 4.97 34.34 2.42
C SER A 98 3.73 35.01 1.82
N ASP A 99 2.79 34.23 1.28
CA ASP A 99 1.59 34.72 0.59
C ASP A 99 0.39 33.80 0.83
N ARG A 100 -0.49 34.22 1.74
CA ARG A 100 -1.70 33.46 2.11
C ARG A 100 -2.80 33.50 1.05
N THR A 101 -2.76 34.43 0.10
CA THR A 101 -3.79 34.51 -0.94
C THR A 101 -3.76 33.29 -1.86
N LYS A 102 -2.61 32.60 -1.90
CA LYS A 102 -2.37 31.36 -2.66
C LYS A 102 -2.75 30.09 -1.91
N TRP A 103 -3.49 30.19 -0.80
CA TRP A 103 -3.88 29.05 0.04
C TRP A 103 -4.42 27.85 -0.77
N ALA A 104 -5.40 28.08 -1.65
CA ALA A 104 -6.00 27.01 -2.43
C ALA A 104 -5.00 26.32 -3.37
N THR A 105 -4.11 27.10 -4.00
CA THR A 105 -3.08 26.57 -4.90
C THR A 105 -2.04 25.77 -4.14
N ILE A 106 -1.54 26.29 -3.03
CA ILE A 106 -0.48 25.68 -2.22
C ILE A 106 -0.96 24.39 -1.55
N THR A 107 -2.20 24.39 -1.04
CA THR A 107 -2.81 23.17 -0.48
C THR A 107 -3.03 22.09 -1.54
N GLY A 108 -3.35 22.47 -2.78
CA GLY A 108 -3.42 21.54 -3.90
C GLY A 108 -2.06 20.88 -4.21
N THR A 109 -0.97 21.65 -4.17
CA THR A 109 0.40 21.14 -4.38
C THR A 109 0.81 20.11 -3.34
N PHE A 110 0.35 20.27 -2.10
CA PHE A 110 0.59 19.32 -1.02
C PHE A 110 -0.33 18.09 -1.07
N ALA A 111 -1.61 18.26 -1.40
CA ALA A 111 -2.58 17.16 -1.46
C ALA A 111 -2.32 16.21 -2.64
N LYS A 112 -1.71 16.69 -3.72
CA LYS A 112 -1.44 15.90 -4.92
C LYS A 112 -0.53 14.68 -4.66
N PRO A 113 0.69 14.82 -4.08
CA PRO A 113 1.55 13.69 -3.74
C PRO A 113 0.90 12.65 -2.82
N MET A 114 0.08 13.10 -1.86
CA MET A 114 -0.67 12.19 -0.99
C MET A 114 -1.64 11.32 -1.78
N ARG A 115 -2.41 11.94 -2.67
CA ARG A 115 -3.35 11.22 -3.53
C ARG A 115 -2.63 10.26 -4.47
N GLU A 116 -1.56 10.72 -5.12
CA GLU A 116 -0.75 9.90 -6.02
C GLU A 116 -0.16 8.67 -5.30
N SER A 117 0.27 8.82 -4.04
CA SER A 117 0.77 7.68 -3.25
C SER A 117 -0.32 6.64 -2.93
N LEU A 118 -1.56 7.06 -2.69
CA LEU A 118 -2.67 6.13 -2.49
C LEU A 118 -3.10 5.47 -3.80
N GLU A 119 -3.15 6.24 -4.89
CA GLU A 119 -3.44 5.73 -6.23
C GLU A 119 -2.41 4.69 -6.67
N ALA A 120 -1.12 4.89 -6.38
CA ALA A 120 -0.07 3.91 -6.66
C ALA A 120 -0.31 2.57 -5.94
N ILE A 121 -0.74 2.60 -4.68
CA ILE A 121 -1.08 1.38 -3.93
C ILE A 121 -2.35 0.72 -4.50
N ASP A 122 -3.36 1.53 -4.85
CA ASP A 122 -4.60 1.03 -5.43
C ASP A 122 -4.33 0.34 -6.80
N GLU A 123 -3.42 0.87 -7.63
CA GLU A 123 -2.98 0.23 -8.87
C GLU A 123 -2.22 -1.08 -8.60
N GLU A 124 -1.29 -1.10 -7.63
CA GLU A 124 -0.58 -2.34 -7.26
C GLU A 124 -1.54 -3.43 -6.76
N ILE A 125 -2.60 -3.04 -6.03
CA ILE A 125 -3.67 -3.94 -5.62
C ILE A 125 -4.43 -4.49 -6.84
N LYS A 126 -4.76 -3.63 -7.82
CA LYS A 126 -5.46 -4.07 -9.05
C LYS A 126 -4.61 -5.07 -9.83
N GLU A 127 -3.32 -4.80 -10.01
CA GLU A 127 -2.39 -5.70 -10.71
C GLU A 127 -2.27 -7.08 -10.06
N LEU A 128 -2.38 -7.16 -8.73
CA LEU A 128 -2.35 -8.44 -8.02
C LEU A 128 -3.65 -9.24 -8.14
N LEU A 129 -4.77 -8.56 -8.40
CA LEU A 129 -6.10 -9.12 -8.55
C LEU A 129 -6.44 -9.50 -9.99
N SER A 130 -5.81 -8.86 -10.98
CA SER A 130 -5.88 -9.25 -12.40
C SER A 130 -5.11 -10.54 -12.70
#